data_AF-A0A831TA87-F1
#
_entry.id   AF-A0A831TA87-F1
#
_cell.length_a   1.000
_cell.length_b   1.000
_cell.length_c   1.000
_cell.angle_alpha   90.00
_cell.angle_beta   90.00
_cell.angle_gamma   90.00
#
_symmetry.space_group_name_H-M   'P 1'
#
loop_
_entity.id
_entity.type
_entity.pdbx_description
1 polymer ?
#
loop_
_entity_poly.entity_id
_entity_poly.type
_entity_poly.pdbx_seq_one_letter_code
_entity_poly.pdbx_strand_id
1 'polypeptide(L)'
;MLAASRTDSDLHVHEAAVVIEKLRIILTQFAGADGFASLLRRALVLASADVPSLQSVKIGADGRLEGFEQIVADKATGEARSEAAVAVTAHLLGLLVTFIGEPLTLRLVRAAWPDALLGDEHSRIEANS
;
A
#
# COMPACT_ATOMS: atom_id res chain seq x y z
N MET A 1 16.07 1.73 -25.36
CA MET A 1 16.10 1.37 -23.92
C MET A 1 14.91 1.96 -23.13
N LEU A 2 13.68 1.96 -23.68
CA LEU A 2 12.49 2.59 -23.02
C LEU A 2 11.40 1.59 -22.59
N ALA A 3 11.56 0.30 -22.86
CA ALA A 3 10.55 -0.72 -22.55
C ALA A 3 10.70 -1.32 -21.14
N ALA A 4 11.93 -1.47 -20.63
CA ALA A 4 12.19 -2.15 -19.36
C ALA A 4 11.69 -1.36 -18.13
N SER A 5 11.97 -0.05 -18.06
CA SER A 5 11.56 0.81 -16.94
C SER A 5 10.03 0.99 -16.84
N ARG A 6 9.32 0.87 -17.97
CA ARG A 6 7.86 1.00 -18.03
C ARG A 6 7.15 -0.21 -17.39
N THR A 7 7.63 -1.42 -17.66
CA THR A 7 7.06 -2.65 -17.07
C THR A 7 7.30 -2.72 -15.56
N ASP A 8 8.47 -2.27 -15.11
CA ASP A 8 8.86 -2.27 -13.69
C ASP A 8 8.01 -1.28 -12.86
N SER A 9 7.73 -0.11 -13.44
CA SER A 9 6.83 0.89 -12.84
C SER A 9 5.39 0.40 -12.75
N ASP A 10 4.87 -0.25 -13.80
CA ASP A 10 3.50 -0.79 -13.81
C ASP A 10 3.33 -1.94 -12.78
N LEU A 11 4.38 -2.74 -12.55
CA LEU A 11 4.41 -3.80 -11.53
C LEU A 11 4.36 -3.23 -10.11
N HIS A 12 5.25 -2.28 -9.77
CA HIS A 12 5.28 -1.65 -8.44
C HIS A 12 3.96 -0.96 -8.07
N VAL A 13 3.29 -0.39 -9.06
CA VAL A 13 2.00 0.28 -8.89
C VAL A 13 0.89 -0.72 -8.57
N HIS A 14 0.87 -1.83 -9.30
CA HIS A 14 -0.09 -2.90 -9.03
C HIS A 14 0.15 -3.49 -7.64
N GLU A 15 1.41 -3.69 -7.27
CA GLU A 15 1.81 -4.15 -5.95
C GLU A 15 1.34 -3.20 -4.85
N ALA A 16 1.58 -1.89 -4.98
CA ALA A 16 1.18 -0.92 -3.97
C ALA A 16 -0.34 -0.76 -3.84
N ALA A 17 -1.09 -0.83 -4.95
CA ALA A 17 -2.56 -0.84 -4.90
C ALA A 17 -3.10 -2.11 -4.22
N VAL A 18 -2.51 -3.27 -4.54
CA VAL A 18 -2.81 -4.54 -3.86
C VAL A 18 -2.46 -4.45 -2.37
N VAL A 19 -1.40 -3.74 -2.01
CA VAL A 19 -1.01 -3.52 -0.61
C VAL A 19 -2.04 -2.71 0.16
N ILE A 20 -2.45 -1.57 -0.40
CA ILE A 20 -3.46 -0.72 0.23
C ILE A 20 -4.79 -1.47 0.38
N GLU A 21 -5.20 -2.26 -0.62
CA GLU A 21 -6.44 -3.03 -0.56
C GLU A 21 -6.38 -4.17 0.46
N LYS A 22 -5.26 -4.91 0.53
CA LYS A 22 -5.07 -5.95 1.55
C LYS A 22 -5.04 -5.37 2.97
N LEU A 23 -4.34 -4.24 3.15
CA LEU A 23 -4.35 -3.51 4.41
C LEU A 23 -5.75 -2.99 4.75
N ARG A 24 -6.53 -2.52 3.78
CA ARG A 24 -7.92 -2.10 3.98
C ARG A 24 -8.75 -3.20 4.62
N ILE A 25 -8.67 -4.43 4.11
CA ILE A 25 -9.43 -5.57 4.63
C ILE A 25 -9.09 -5.81 6.11
N ILE A 26 -7.79 -5.95 6.44
CA ILE A 26 -7.33 -6.26 7.79
C ILE A 26 -7.59 -5.10 8.76
N LEU A 27 -7.35 -3.86 8.34
CA LEU A 27 -7.54 -2.68 9.18
C LEU A 27 -9.01 -2.35 9.40
N THR A 28 -9.88 -2.63 8.43
CA THR A 28 -11.34 -2.53 8.62
C THR A 28 -11.83 -3.56 9.64
N GLN A 29 -11.28 -4.78 9.63
CA GLN A 29 -11.58 -5.78 10.66
C GLN A 29 -11.08 -5.38 12.05
N PHE A 30 -9.92 -4.72 12.11
CA PHE A 30 -9.29 -4.32 13.37
C PHE A 30 -9.91 -3.06 13.99
N ALA A 31 -10.13 -2.00 13.20
CA ALA A 31 -10.51 -0.67 13.67
C ALA A 31 -11.89 -0.19 13.16
N GLY A 32 -12.58 -1.01 12.36
CA GLY A 32 -13.81 -0.61 11.66
C GLY A 32 -13.53 0.28 10.44
N ALA A 33 -14.55 0.47 9.61
CA ALA A 33 -14.45 1.26 8.38
C ALA A 33 -14.09 2.73 8.66
N ASP A 34 -14.70 3.33 9.68
CA ASP A 34 -14.44 4.72 10.07
C ASP A 34 -13.03 4.91 10.64
N GLY A 35 -12.54 3.91 11.40
CA GLY A 35 -11.18 3.89 11.93
C GLY A 35 -10.14 3.82 10.81
N PHE A 36 -10.33 2.90 9.86
CA PHE A 36 -9.49 2.81 8.66
C PHE A 36 -9.51 4.10 7.85
N ALA A 37 -10.68 4.66 7.56
CA ALA A 37 -10.81 5.88 6.78
C ALA A 37 -10.12 7.09 7.46
N SER A 38 -10.19 7.17 8.79
CA SER A 38 -9.50 8.20 9.57
C SER A 38 -7.97 8.05 9.52
N LEU A 39 -7.46 6.82 9.62
CA LEU A 39 -6.03 6.52 9.49
C LEU A 39 -5.53 6.84 8.08
N LEU A 40 -6.29 6.44 7.05
CA LEU A 40 -5.91 6.69 5.66
C LEU A 40 -5.92 8.19 5.34
N ARG A 41 -6.88 8.97 5.87
CA ARG A 41 -6.88 10.44 5.75
C ARG A 41 -5.64 11.06 6.38
N ARG A 42 -5.27 10.61 7.58
CA ARG A 42 -4.09 11.12 8.26
C ARG A 42 -2.81 10.76 7.50
N ALA A 43 -2.70 9.53 7.02
CA ALA A 43 -1.57 9.05 6.21
C ALA A 43 -1.44 9.86 4.91
N LEU A 44 -2.55 10.12 4.22
CA LEU A 44 -2.57 10.90 2.99
C LEU A 44 -2.11 12.36 3.22
N VAL A 45 -2.54 12.98 4.32
CA VAL A 45 -2.09 14.34 4.68
C VAL A 45 -0.57 14.38 4.91
N LEU A 46 0.01 13.35 5.55
CA LEU A 46 1.46 13.27 5.74
C LEU A 46 2.18 13.00 4.42
N ALA A 47 1.74 12.00 3.66
CA ALA A 47 2.33 11.64 2.39
C ALA A 47 2.27 12.80 1.37
N SER A 48 1.24 13.65 1.44
CA SER A 48 1.10 14.85 0.60
C SER A 48 2.07 15.97 0.95
N ALA A 49 2.70 15.94 2.13
CA ALA A 49 3.78 16.84 2.49
C ALA A 49 5.09 16.43 1.80
N ASP A 50 5.29 15.13 1.58
CA ASP A 50 6.49 14.57 0.97
C ASP A 50 6.35 14.44 -0.56
N VAL A 51 5.15 14.15 -1.04
CA VAL A 51 4.84 13.92 -2.46
C VAL A 51 3.71 14.86 -2.89
N PRO A 52 4.02 16.05 -3.46
CA PRO A 52 3.02 17.07 -3.77
C PRO A 52 1.91 16.63 -4.75
N SER A 53 2.15 15.63 -5.59
CA SER A 53 1.14 15.09 -6.53
C SER A 53 -0.06 14.47 -5.81
N LEU A 54 0.11 14.04 -4.55
CA LEU A 54 -0.95 13.48 -3.70
C LEU A 54 -1.97 14.51 -3.20
N GLN A 55 -1.68 15.82 -3.27
CA GLN A 55 -2.59 16.87 -2.81
C GLN A 55 -3.93 16.89 -3.57
N SER A 56 -3.97 16.29 -4.77
CA SER A 56 -5.18 16.14 -5.58
C SER A 56 -6.05 14.94 -5.18
N VAL A 57 -5.51 14.00 -4.38
CA VAL A 57 -6.21 12.79 -3.94
C VAL A 57 -7.14 13.14 -2.79
N LYS A 58 -8.37 12.62 -2.85
CA LYS A 58 -9.35 12.74 -1.78
C LYS A 58 -9.75 11.36 -1.28
N ILE A 59 -10.22 11.29 -0.06
CA ILE A 59 -10.81 10.06 0.49
C ILE A 59 -12.30 10.29 0.60
N GLY A 60 -13.06 9.47 -0.13
CA GLY A 60 -14.50 9.44 -0.12
C GLY A 60 -15.06 9.17 1.27
N ALA A 61 -16.35 9.43 1.46
CA ALA A 61 -17.03 9.19 2.73
C ALA A 61 -17.00 7.70 3.13
N ASP A 62 -16.90 6.80 2.15
CA ASP A 62 -16.79 5.36 2.29
C ASP A 62 -15.37 4.85 2.58
N GLY A 63 -14.39 5.76 2.74
CA GLY A 63 -12.99 5.41 2.98
C GLY A 63 -12.25 4.93 1.73
N ARG A 64 -12.84 5.06 0.54
CA ARG A 64 -12.14 4.78 -0.73
C ARG A 64 -11.34 6.00 -1.17
N LEU A 65 -10.24 5.74 -1.86
CA LEU A 65 -9.40 6.78 -2.42
C LEU A 65 -10.01 7.26 -3.75
N GLU A 66 -10.61 8.45 -3.74
CA GLU A 66 -11.09 9.14 -4.93
C GLU A 66 -9.94 9.93 -5.57
N GLY A 67 -9.74 9.80 -6.88
CA GLY A 67 -8.63 10.47 -7.58
C GLY A 67 -7.30 9.72 -7.53
N PHE A 68 -7.12 8.78 -6.59
CA PHE A 68 -5.94 7.91 -6.58
C PHE A 68 -5.93 6.98 -7.79
N GLU A 69 -7.09 6.50 -8.25
CA GLU A 69 -7.19 5.77 -9.52
C GLU A 69 -6.86 6.63 -10.73
N GLN A 70 -7.15 7.94 -10.73
CA GLN A 70 -6.70 8.84 -11.81
C GLN A 70 -5.18 9.03 -11.81
N ILE A 71 -4.56 9.20 -10.63
CA ILE A 71 -3.09 9.23 -10.52
C ILE A 71 -2.51 7.88 -10.94
N VAL A 72 -3.18 6.77 -10.61
CA VAL A 72 -2.82 5.39 -10.97
C VAL A 72 -3.06 5.06 -12.46
N ALA A 73 -3.96 5.78 -13.14
CA ALA A 73 -4.30 5.57 -14.55
C ALA A 73 -3.55 6.50 -15.51
N ASP A 74 -3.05 7.64 -15.05
CA ASP A 74 -2.30 8.61 -15.87
C ASP A 74 -0.92 8.09 -16.33
N LYS A 75 -0.89 7.37 -17.46
CA LYS A 75 0.28 6.61 -17.96
C LYS A 75 1.56 7.44 -18.18
N ALA A 76 1.50 8.77 -18.06
CA ALA A 76 2.65 9.66 -18.24
C ALA A 76 3.60 9.69 -17.02
N THR A 77 3.15 9.30 -15.82
CA THR A 77 3.88 9.53 -14.55
C THR A 77 4.06 8.27 -13.71
N GLY A 78 4.61 7.20 -14.32
CA GLY A 78 4.83 5.90 -13.66
C GLY A 78 5.67 5.97 -12.38
N GLU A 79 6.75 6.75 -12.36
CA GLU A 79 7.63 6.90 -11.19
C GLU A 79 6.95 7.66 -10.05
N ALA A 80 6.33 8.81 -10.35
CA ALA A 80 5.64 9.63 -9.35
C ALA A 80 4.44 8.90 -8.71
N ARG A 81 3.88 7.91 -9.40
CA ARG A 81 2.81 7.05 -8.91
C ARG A 81 3.31 5.97 -7.94
N SER A 82 4.45 5.34 -8.26
CA SER A 82 5.09 4.39 -7.36
C SER A 82 5.49 5.10 -6.05
N GLU A 83 6.08 6.29 -6.18
CA GLU A 83 6.45 7.14 -5.04
C GLU A 83 5.24 7.52 -4.17
N ALA A 84 4.15 7.97 -4.80
CA ALA A 84 2.90 8.30 -4.12
C ALA A 84 2.32 7.12 -3.31
N ALA A 85 2.29 5.92 -3.89
CA ALA A 85 1.74 4.74 -3.24
C ALA A 85 2.65 4.21 -2.11
N VAL A 86 3.98 4.25 -2.31
CA VAL A 86 4.96 3.95 -1.27
C VAL A 86 4.84 4.94 -0.11
N ALA A 87 4.75 6.24 -0.39
CA ALA A 87 4.64 7.28 0.63
C ALA A 87 3.37 7.13 1.48
N VAL A 88 2.20 6.88 0.86
CA VAL A 88 0.95 6.63 1.60
C VAL A 88 1.07 5.37 2.47
N THR A 89 1.64 4.29 1.93
CA THR A 89 1.82 3.04 2.66
C THR A 89 2.77 3.20 3.85
N ALA A 90 3.90 3.87 3.66
CA ALA A 90 4.89 4.14 4.71
C ALA A 90 4.28 4.94 5.87
N HIS A 91 3.53 6.00 5.57
CA HIS A 91 2.86 6.81 6.59
C HIS A 91 1.76 6.04 7.30
N LEU A 92 0.99 5.21 6.59
CA LEU A 92 -0.02 4.37 7.21
C LEU A 92 0.60 3.38 8.21
N LEU A 93 1.69 2.72 7.83
CA LEU A 93 2.42 1.82 8.71
C LEU A 93 3.03 2.58 9.90
N GLY A 94 3.62 3.75 9.68
CA GLY A 94 4.15 4.60 10.76
C GLY A 94 3.09 5.00 11.78
N LEU A 95 1.87 5.30 11.33
CA LEU A 95 0.72 5.56 12.22
C LEU A 95 0.34 4.32 13.03
N LEU A 96 0.31 3.13 12.43
CA LEU A 96 0.04 1.88 13.16
C LEU A 96 1.12 1.63 14.22
N VAL A 97 2.40 1.77 13.88
CA VAL A 97 3.50 1.63 14.84
C VAL A 97 3.33 2.62 15.99
N THR A 98 2.91 3.85 15.70
CA THR A 98 2.68 4.89 16.72
C THR A 98 1.49 4.58 17.64
N PHE A 99 0.39 4.05 17.11
CA PHE A 99 -0.84 3.84 17.88
C PHE A 99 -0.91 2.50 18.62
N ILE A 100 -0.42 1.43 18.00
CA ILE A 100 -0.57 0.05 18.52
C ILE A 100 0.78 -0.64 18.72
N GLY A 101 1.89 0.03 18.40
CA GLY A 101 3.23 -0.52 18.51
C GLY A 101 3.65 -1.35 17.30
N GLU A 102 4.96 -1.47 17.13
CA GLU A 102 5.59 -2.27 16.08
C GLU A 102 5.19 -3.77 16.11
N PRO A 103 5.13 -4.46 17.28
CA PRO A 103 4.82 -5.89 17.28
C PRO A 103 3.43 -6.21 16.74
N LEU A 104 2.42 -5.40 17.07
CA LEU A 104 1.06 -5.58 16.55
C LEU A 104 0.96 -5.18 15.08
N THR A 105 1.64 -4.11 14.68
CA THR A 105 1.71 -3.70 13.27
C THR A 105 2.26 -4.84 12.40
N LEU A 106 3.38 -5.45 12.80
CA LEU A 106 3.97 -6.59 12.07
C LEU A 106 3.06 -7.83 12.04
N ARG A 107 2.20 -8.04 13.06
CA ARG A 107 1.21 -9.13 13.03
C ARG A 107 0.10 -8.85 12.02
N LEU A 108 -0.39 -7.61 11.93
CA LEU A 108 -1.41 -7.23 10.95
C LEU A 108 -0.88 -7.30 9.52
N VAL A 109 0.35 -6.84 9.27
CA VAL A 109 1.00 -6.94 7.96
C VAL A 109 1.18 -8.40 7.54
N ARG A 110 1.65 -9.26 8.46
CA ARG A 110 1.74 -10.71 8.22
C ARG A 110 0.38 -11.35 7.94
N ALA A 111 -0.68 -10.93 8.64
CA ALA A 111 -2.03 -11.42 8.38
C ALA A 111 -2.57 -11.01 6.99
N ALA A 112 -2.11 -9.88 6.44
CA ALA A 112 -2.47 -9.43 5.08
C ALA A 112 -1.75 -10.24 3.97
N TRP A 113 -0.62 -10.87 4.27
CA TRP A 113 0.11 -11.77 3.38
C TRP A 113 0.49 -13.09 4.05
N PRO A 114 -0.49 -14.01 4.19
CA PRO A 114 -0.18 -15.37 4.61
C PRO A 114 0.73 -16.09 3.59
N ASP A 115 0.58 -15.79 2.30
CA ASP A 115 1.30 -16.49 1.22
C ASP A 115 2.72 -15.96 0.95
N ALA A 116 3.06 -14.74 1.38
CA ALA A 116 4.43 -14.22 1.22
C ALA A 116 5.44 -15.00 2.08
N LEU A 117 4.97 -15.70 3.12
CA LEU A 117 5.77 -16.64 3.90
C LEU A 117 5.98 -18.00 3.20
N LEU A 118 5.20 -18.32 2.16
CA LEU A 118 5.28 -19.62 1.47
C LEU A 118 6.29 -19.64 0.31
N GLY A 119 6.89 -18.49 0.00
CA GLY A 119 7.91 -18.37 -1.06
C GLY A 119 9.24 -19.06 -0.78
N ASP A 120 9.50 -19.43 0.47
CA ASP A 120 10.80 -20.00 0.89
C ASP A 120 10.79 -21.53 1.05
N GLU A 121 9.61 -22.18 1.04
CA GLU A 121 9.51 -23.61 1.42
C GLU A 121 9.44 -24.57 0.22
N HIS A 122 9.22 -24.08 -1.02
CA HIS A 122 9.05 -24.96 -2.20
C HIS A 122 10.33 -25.20 -3.03
N SER A 123 11.47 -24.57 -2.69
CA SER A 123 12.76 -24.86 -3.34
C SER A 123 13.60 -25.94 -2.63
N ARG A 124 13.11 -26.51 -1.52
CA ARG A 124 13.88 -27.52 -0.75
C ARG A 124 13.40 -28.97 -0.90
N ILE A 125 12.40 -29.23 -1.74
CA ILE A 125 11.82 -30.58 -1.91
C ILE A 125 12.18 -31.23 -3.26
N GLU A 126 12.67 -30.49 -4.26
CA GLU A 126 13.00 -31.07 -5.59
C GLU A 126 14.46 -31.51 -5.81
N ALA A 127 15.34 -31.44 -4.79
CA ALA A 127 16.75 -31.84 -4.95
C ALA A 127 17.05 -33.31 -4.59
N ASN A 128 16.04 -34.16 -4.37
CA ASN A 128 16.27 -35.57 -4.05
C ASN A 128 15.20 -36.47 -4.68
N SER A 129 15.30 -36.68 -6.00
CA SER A 129 14.68 -37.79 -6.72
C SER A 129 15.60 -38.23 -7.86
#